data_AF-A0A0A0L749-F1
#
_entry.id   AF-A0A0A0L749-F1
#
_cell.length_a   1.000
_cell.length_b   1.000
_cell.length_c   1.000
_cell.angle_alpha   90.00
_cell.angle_beta   90.00
_cell.angle_gamma   90.00
#
_symmetry.space_group_name_H-M   'P 1'
#
loop_
_entity.id
_entity.type
_entity.pdbx_description
1 polymer ?
#
loop_
_entity_poly.entity_id
_entity_poly.type
_entity_poly.pdbx_seq_one_letter_code
_entity_poly.pdbx_strand_id
1 'polypeptide(L)'
;MKSCSWLLSLSDRCVWQKPNLEKSRREEQLQQCGDWFLAIPFILQEEWLLYLVASFLGTDSHWVSFVCRYFSLSTSTHQSLWILYLGFNILPMASTLLSRTLLVNRFAHSISFPSGKTQILPSVFSKKLFQFRPNSASVAYNPTRRFSSFMASSVAGAKAHFSSKSLSTDDPIVSPDWLHSNLKEPDLKVLDASWYMPDEQRNPIQEYQVAHIPGALFFDVDGVSDRTSKLPHMLPSEEAFAAVVSALGISNKDGVVVYDGKGLFSAARVWWMFRVFGHDRIWVLDGGLPKWRTLGYDVESSASGDAILKATAASEAIEKIYQGQAVGPITFQTKFQPHLVWDLEKVQENITERTHQLIDARSKARFDGAVLEPRKGIRSGHVPGSKCIPFPQMLDSSQSLLPADQLKKRFEQEGISLENPIVTSCGTGVTACILALGLHRLGKHDVPVYDGSWTEWGAHSDTPVDTAS
;
A
#
# COMPACT_ATOMS: atom_id res chain seq x y z
N MET A 1 14.80 83.72 20.45
CA MET A 1 13.98 82.81 21.29
C MET A 1 14.51 81.40 21.03
N LYS A 2 15.21 80.77 21.99
CA LYS A 2 14.69 79.79 23.00
C LYS A 2 14.28 78.46 22.35
N SER A 3 14.63 77.24 22.80
CA SER A 3 15.52 76.70 23.89
C SER A 3 15.40 75.15 23.82
N CYS A 4 16.28 74.25 24.30
CA CYS A 4 17.57 74.25 25.02
C CYS A 4 18.20 72.84 24.83
N SER A 5 19.49 72.64 24.50
CA SER A 5 20.73 72.67 25.32
C SER A 5 21.04 71.42 26.16
N TRP A 6 22.33 70.99 26.10
CA TRP A 6 23.04 70.03 26.98
C TRP A 6 22.82 68.52 26.73
N LEU A 7 23.81 67.61 26.90
CA LEU A 7 25.24 67.79 27.28
C LEU A 7 26.19 66.72 26.61
N LEU A 8 27.31 66.39 27.28
CA LEU A 8 28.54 65.70 26.83
C LEU A 8 28.80 64.35 27.53
N SER A 9 29.54 63.45 26.86
CA SER A 9 30.89 62.96 27.26
C SER A 9 31.42 62.05 26.13
N LEU A 10 32.53 62.33 25.41
CA LEU A 10 33.95 62.35 25.82
C LEU A 10 34.39 61.01 26.49
N SER A 11 35.49 60.36 26.11
CA SER A 11 36.61 60.80 25.24
C SER A 11 37.46 59.65 24.64
N ASP A 12 37.93 59.89 23.42
CA ASP A 12 39.24 59.58 22.83
C ASP A 12 39.73 58.17 22.42
N ARG A 13 40.60 58.24 21.40
CA ARG A 13 41.23 57.19 20.59
C ARG A 13 42.76 57.32 20.67
N CYS A 14 43.49 56.22 20.47
CA CYS A 14 44.83 56.05 19.87
C CYS A 14 45.32 54.64 20.28
N VAL A 15 45.36 53.58 19.48
CA VAL A 15 45.85 53.32 18.09
C VAL A 15 47.39 53.29 17.95
N TRP A 16 47.89 52.16 17.40
CA TRP A 16 49.21 51.86 16.78
C TRP A 16 50.18 50.84 17.44
N GLN A 17 50.00 49.57 17.03
CA GLN A 17 50.97 48.59 16.46
C GLN A 17 52.29 48.10 17.13
N LYS A 18 52.56 46.80 16.84
CA LYS A 18 53.75 45.90 16.95
C LYS A 18 55.10 46.52 16.48
N PRO A 19 56.33 45.92 16.71
CA PRO A 19 56.64 44.46 16.72
C PRO A 19 57.86 43.88 17.52
N ASN A 20 57.98 42.53 17.46
CA ASN A 20 59.20 41.65 17.37
C ASN A 20 60.23 41.41 18.51
N LEU A 21 60.52 40.10 18.70
CA LEU A 21 61.82 39.41 18.98
C LEU A 21 62.60 39.79 20.29
N GLU A 22 63.44 38.99 20.96
CA GLU A 22 64.21 37.76 20.64
C GLU A 22 64.57 37.02 21.98
N LYS A 23 64.22 35.75 22.22
CA LYS A 23 65.03 34.50 22.06
C LYS A 23 66.21 34.26 23.05
N SER A 24 65.97 33.36 24.01
CA SER A 24 66.96 32.56 24.78
C SER A 24 66.20 31.30 25.25
N ARG A 25 66.49 30.03 24.90
CA ARG A 25 67.65 29.35 24.28
C ARG A 25 68.94 29.49 25.11
N ARG A 26 69.53 28.42 25.66
CA ARG A 26 69.36 26.94 25.57
C ARG A 26 69.47 26.38 27.01
N GLU A 27 69.30 25.10 27.35
CA GLU A 27 69.94 23.83 26.93
C GLU A 27 69.24 22.76 27.83
N GLU A 28 69.02 21.48 27.51
CA GLU A 28 69.48 20.54 26.48
C GLU A 28 68.26 19.79 25.90
N GLN A 29 68.10 19.66 24.58
CA GLN A 29 68.77 18.65 23.73
C GLN A 29 68.42 17.18 24.07
N LEU A 30 67.16 16.79 23.86
CA LEU A 30 66.90 15.59 23.06
C LEU A 30 65.95 15.91 21.91
N GLN A 31 66.61 16.18 20.79
CA GLN A 31 66.13 16.71 19.53
C GLN A 31 65.21 15.70 18.80
N GLN A 32 63.96 16.09 18.57
CA GLN A 32 63.40 16.30 17.22
C GLN A 32 63.73 15.23 16.14
N CYS A 33 62.84 14.23 16.02
CA CYS A 33 62.50 13.53 14.77
C CYS A 33 61.09 12.94 14.93
N GLY A 34 60.05 13.64 14.44
CA GLY A 34 58.66 13.23 14.71
C GLY A 34 57.56 14.22 14.28
N ASP A 35 57.81 15.07 13.29
CA ASP A 35 56.76 15.80 12.56
C ASP A 35 56.70 15.27 11.12
N TRP A 36 55.54 15.42 10.47
CA TRP A 36 55.19 14.88 9.13
C TRP A 36 54.77 13.40 9.06
N PHE A 37 53.70 13.04 9.78
CA PHE A 37 52.64 12.21 9.20
C PHE A 37 51.31 12.46 9.93
N LEU A 38 50.35 13.08 9.22
CA LEU A 38 48.90 12.80 9.22
C LEU A 38 48.18 13.94 8.48
N ALA A 39 48.08 13.79 7.16
CA ALA A 39 47.17 14.58 6.33
C ALA A 39 45.83 13.84 6.18
N ILE A 40 44.74 14.63 6.15
CA ILE A 40 43.45 14.45 5.44
C ILE A 40 43.32 13.13 4.65
N PRO A 41 42.28 12.29 4.91
CA PRO A 41 40.93 12.50 4.34
C PRO A 41 39.74 12.02 5.22
N PHE A 42 38.46 11.99 4.80
CA PHE A 42 37.58 12.84 3.97
C PHE A 42 36.25 12.06 3.76
N ILE A 43 35.09 12.64 4.14
CA ILE A 43 33.76 12.64 3.46
C ILE A 43 33.27 11.42 2.61
N LEU A 44 31.98 11.07 2.79
CA LEU A 44 31.08 10.17 1.99
C LEU A 44 31.44 8.66 2.02
N GLN A 45 30.52 7.68 2.17
CA GLN A 45 29.20 7.40 1.57
C GLN A 45 29.28 7.06 0.07
N GLU A 46 29.40 5.77 -0.27
CA GLU A 46 29.05 5.12 -1.57
C GLU A 46 29.34 3.60 -1.49
N GLU A 47 28.32 2.73 -1.49
CA GLU A 47 28.46 1.25 -1.59
C GLU A 47 28.13 0.72 -3.01
N TRP A 48 28.68 1.35 -4.05
CA TRP A 48 28.40 0.97 -5.45
C TRP A 48 29.67 0.76 -6.31
N LEU A 49 30.64 -0.05 -5.87
CA LEU A 49 31.78 -0.41 -6.75
C LEU A 49 32.53 -1.74 -6.49
N LEU A 50 31.90 -2.75 -5.85
CA LEU A 50 32.51 -4.09 -5.69
C LEU A 50 32.06 -5.17 -6.69
N TYR A 51 31.06 -4.90 -7.53
CA TYR A 51 30.67 -5.81 -8.62
C TYR A 51 31.44 -5.61 -9.94
N LEU A 52 32.25 -4.55 -10.08
CA LEU A 52 32.85 -4.18 -11.38
C LEU A 52 34.33 -4.57 -11.58
N VAL A 53 35.02 -5.07 -10.54
CA VAL A 53 36.45 -5.46 -10.62
C VAL A 53 36.66 -6.99 -10.63
N ALA A 54 35.68 -7.76 -10.12
CA ALA A 54 35.72 -9.23 -10.12
C ALA A 54 35.68 -9.88 -11.52
N SER A 55 35.46 -9.10 -12.58
CA SER A 55 35.39 -9.58 -13.96
C SER A 55 36.69 -9.40 -14.78
N PHE A 56 37.77 -8.85 -14.21
CA PHE A 56 38.95 -8.47 -15.00
C PHE A 56 40.30 -9.14 -14.67
N LEU A 57 40.42 -9.85 -13.55
CA LEU A 57 41.62 -10.66 -13.24
C LEU A 57 41.20 -11.98 -12.60
N GLY A 58 41.11 -13.04 -13.40
CA GLY A 58 40.81 -14.38 -12.90
C GLY A 58 42.04 -15.04 -12.29
N THR A 59 42.05 -15.23 -10.97
CA THR A 59 42.99 -16.12 -10.25
C THR A 59 42.37 -16.72 -8.98
N ASP A 60 42.89 -17.90 -8.63
CA ASP A 60 42.31 -18.92 -7.75
C ASP A 60 41.98 -18.60 -6.28
N SER A 61 40.73 -18.89 -5.91
CA SER A 61 40.35 -20.03 -5.06
C SER A 61 41.09 -20.34 -3.73
N HIS A 62 41.72 -19.39 -3.03
CA HIS A 62 42.30 -19.69 -1.69
C HIS A 62 41.99 -18.72 -0.53
N TRP A 63 41.35 -17.56 -0.76
CA TRP A 63 41.22 -16.51 0.27
C TRP A 63 39.94 -16.54 1.14
N VAL A 64 38.94 -17.37 0.82
CA VAL A 64 37.64 -17.37 1.52
C VAL A 64 37.70 -18.03 2.92
N SER A 65 38.73 -18.83 3.22
CA SER A 65 38.80 -19.62 4.46
C SER A 65 39.30 -18.85 5.70
N PHE A 66 39.86 -17.65 5.54
CA PHE A 66 40.50 -16.93 6.66
C PHE A 66 39.54 -16.06 7.48
N VAL A 67 38.49 -15.51 6.86
CA VAL A 67 37.57 -14.54 7.51
C VAL A 67 36.64 -15.22 8.53
N CYS A 68 36.24 -16.48 8.29
CA CYS A 68 35.27 -17.19 9.14
C CYS A 68 35.83 -17.70 10.49
N ARG A 69 37.10 -17.45 10.84
CA ARG A 69 37.66 -17.87 12.14
C ARG A 69 37.82 -16.77 13.19
N TYR A 70 37.64 -15.50 12.84
CA TYR A 70 37.95 -14.40 13.77
C TYR A 70 36.77 -13.85 14.59
N PHE A 71 35.54 -14.32 14.32
CA PHE A 71 34.31 -13.76 14.93
C PHE A 71 33.56 -14.70 15.89
N SER A 72 34.21 -15.75 16.41
CA SER A 72 33.59 -16.73 17.32
C SER A 72 34.29 -16.86 18.69
N LEU A 73 35.15 -15.90 19.06
CA LEU A 73 35.88 -15.88 20.34
C LEU A 73 35.88 -14.49 20.99
N SER A 74 34.71 -14.05 21.44
CA SER A 74 34.59 -13.14 22.59
C SER A 74 33.20 -13.27 23.24
N THR A 75 33.12 -13.00 24.54
CA THR A 75 31.91 -13.08 25.40
C THR A 75 31.29 -14.47 25.61
N SER A 76 31.68 -15.15 26.70
CA SER A 76 30.77 -15.82 27.65
C SER A 76 31.53 -16.45 28.82
N THR A 77 31.10 -16.19 30.06
CA THR A 77 31.57 -16.85 31.29
C THR A 77 30.39 -17.14 32.23
N HIS A 78 30.47 -18.27 32.96
CA HIS A 78 29.45 -18.90 33.83
C HIS A 78 28.25 -19.55 33.09
N GLN A 79 28.21 -20.89 32.98
CA GLN A 79 27.75 -21.90 33.98
C GLN A 79 26.21 -22.04 34.03
N SER A 80 25.58 -23.22 33.89
CA SER A 80 26.07 -24.62 33.90
C SER A 80 25.13 -25.61 33.18
N LEU A 81 25.74 -26.68 32.63
CA LEU A 81 25.27 -28.08 32.54
C LEU A 81 23.81 -28.42 32.16
N TRP A 82 23.63 -29.07 31.00
CA TRP A 82 23.18 -30.48 30.89
C TRP A 82 23.76 -31.12 29.62
N ILE A 83 23.81 -32.47 29.55
CA ILE A 83 24.75 -33.24 28.71
C ILE A 83 24.02 -34.21 27.75
N LEU A 84 24.47 -34.24 26.47
CA LEU A 84 24.43 -35.29 25.41
C LEU A 84 23.13 -36.15 25.23
N TYR A 85 22.60 -36.41 24.03
CA TYR A 85 23.16 -37.24 22.93
C TYR A 85 22.31 -36.99 21.65
N LEU A 86 22.83 -36.62 20.46
CA LEU A 86 23.66 -37.32 19.45
C LEU A 86 22.81 -37.97 18.33
N GLY A 87 23.04 -37.60 17.06
CA GLY A 87 22.40 -38.24 15.89
C GLY A 87 22.62 -37.52 14.55
N PHE A 88 23.76 -37.73 13.89
CA PHE A 88 24.03 -37.24 12.52
C PHE A 88 23.12 -37.91 11.47
N ASN A 89 22.80 -37.19 10.39
CA ASN A 89 23.20 -37.57 9.02
C ASN A 89 22.89 -36.48 7.99
N ILE A 90 23.92 -35.96 7.32
CA ILE A 90 23.84 -35.19 6.08
C ILE A 90 24.50 -36.04 5.00
N LEU A 91 23.84 -36.23 3.86
CA LEU A 91 24.34 -36.98 2.72
C LEU A 91 24.04 -36.21 1.42
N PRO A 92 25.06 -35.73 0.69
CA PRO A 92 24.87 -35.11 -0.62
C PRO A 92 25.27 -36.07 -1.75
N MET A 93 24.32 -36.35 -2.66
CA MET A 93 24.54 -36.92 -4.00
C MET A 93 23.39 -36.47 -4.89
N ALA A 94 23.52 -36.27 -6.20
CA ALA A 94 24.63 -36.10 -7.13
C ALA A 94 23.95 -35.80 -8.49
N SER A 95 24.67 -35.23 -9.45
CA SER A 95 24.12 -34.83 -10.75
C SER A 95 23.64 -35.99 -11.64
N THR A 96 22.59 -35.75 -12.42
CA THR A 96 22.35 -36.47 -13.68
C THR A 96 22.00 -35.48 -14.81
N LEU A 97 22.89 -35.41 -15.80
CA LEU A 97 22.65 -34.77 -17.09
C LEU A 97 21.85 -35.71 -17.98
N LEU A 98 20.82 -35.21 -18.67
CA LEU A 98 20.16 -35.91 -19.77
C LEU A 98 19.83 -34.94 -20.91
N SER A 99 20.65 -34.96 -21.95
CA SER A 99 20.36 -34.33 -23.24
C SER A 99 19.46 -35.25 -24.08
N ARG A 100 18.42 -34.72 -24.75
CA ARG A 100 18.23 -34.93 -26.20
C ARG A 100 17.03 -34.22 -26.85
N THR A 101 17.37 -33.43 -27.88
CA THR A 101 16.69 -33.20 -29.17
C THR A 101 15.27 -32.64 -29.27
N LEU A 102 15.22 -31.61 -30.12
CA LEU A 102 14.08 -31.02 -30.83
C LEU A 102 13.18 -32.05 -31.53
N LEU A 103 11.88 -31.73 -31.62
CA LEU A 103 11.02 -32.21 -32.70
C LEU A 103 10.10 -31.07 -33.16
N VAL A 104 10.34 -30.59 -34.38
CA VAL A 104 9.49 -29.63 -35.08
C VAL A 104 8.25 -30.35 -35.60
N ASN A 105 7.06 -29.79 -35.40
CA ASN A 105 5.90 -30.15 -36.21
C ASN A 105 5.12 -28.91 -36.63
N ARG A 106 5.12 -28.63 -37.93
CA ARG A 106 4.20 -27.67 -38.56
C ARG A 106 2.88 -28.37 -38.80
N PHE A 107 1.77 -27.77 -38.38
CA PHE A 107 0.48 -27.98 -39.05
C PHE A 107 -0.05 -26.64 -39.52
N ALA A 108 -0.18 -26.49 -40.83
CA ALA A 108 -0.81 -25.36 -41.46
C ALA A 108 -2.24 -25.74 -41.84
N HIS A 109 -3.22 -24.98 -41.38
CA HIS A 109 -4.53 -24.90 -42.01
C HIS A 109 -4.98 -23.45 -42.08
N SER A 110 -4.65 -22.81 -43.20
CA SER A 110 -5.20 -21.51 -43.60
C SER A 110 -6.66 -21.69 -44.03
N ILE A 111 -7.59 -21.11 -43.27
CA ILE A 111 -8.99 -20.95 -43.69
C ILE A 111 -9.10 -19.58 -44.35
N SER A 112 -9.53 -19.56 -45.61
CA SER A 112 -9.77 -18.33 -46.38
C SER A 112 -11.19 -18.34 -46.94
N PHE A 113 -12.00 -17.37 -46.54
CA PHE A 113 -13.37 -17.19 -47.02
C PHE A 113 -13.41 -16.65 -48.46
N PRO A 114 -14.35 -17.11 -49.30
CA PRO A 114 -14.81 -16.34 -50.46
C PRO A 114 -15.96 -15.40 -50.07
N SER A 115 -15.93 -14.18 -50.58
CA SER A 115 -17.01 -13.20 -50.50
C SER A 115 -18.03 -13.39 -51.65
N GLY A 116 -19.31 -13.04 -51.46
CA GLY A 116 -20.28 -13.23 -52.55
C GLY A 116 -21.76 -12.91 -52.30
N LYS A 117 -22.10 -11.62 -52.25
CA LYS A 117 -23.36 -10.97 -52.71
C LYS A 117 -24.76 -11.51 -52.30
N THR A 118 -25.45 -10.60 -51.61
CA THR A 118 -26.89 -10.32 -51.49
C THR A 118 -27.84 -10.84 -52.59
N GLN A 119 -29.01 -11.38 -52.21
CA GLN A 119 -30.33 -11.07 -52.83
C GLN A 119 -31.57 -11.50 -51.98
N ILE A 120 -32.35 -10.49 -51.58
CA ILE A 120 -33.83 -10.31 -51.54
C ILE A 120 -34.80 -11.54 -51.41
N LEU A 121 -35.75 -11.37 -50.46
CA LEU A 121 -37.11 -11.93 -50.22
C LEU A 121 -37.98 -12.37 -51.45
N PRO A 122 -39.17 -13.04 -51.33
CA PRO A 122 -40.03 -13.21 -50.14
C PRO A 122 -40.70 -14.61 -49.87
N SER A 123 -41.45 -14.63 -48.77
CA SER A 123 -42.47 -15.58 -48.26
C SER A 123 -43.24 -16.54 -49.20
N VAL A 124 -43.59 -17.73 -48.67
CA VAL A 124 -44.89 -18.40 -48.91
C VAL A 124 -45.45 -19.02 -47.63
N PHE A 125 -46.77 -18.90 -47.43
CA PHE A 125 -47.57 -19.50 -46.36
C PHE A 125 -47.69 -21.03 -46.45
N SER A 126 -47.84 -21.71 -45.30
CA SER A 126 -49.07 -22.51 -45.08
C SER A 126 -49.31 -22.88 -43.62
N LYS A 127 -50.57 -22.72 -43.21
CA LYS A 127 -51.12 -23.16 -41.92
C LYS A 127 -51.54 -24.63 -42.00
N LYS A 128 -51.49 -25.36 -40.89
CA LYS A 128 -52.67 -26.08 -40.39
C LYS A 128 -52.56 -26.43 -38.90
N LEU A 129 -53.59 -26.05 -38.14
CA LEU A 129 -53.89 -26.61 -36.82
C LEU A 129 -54.46 -28.03 -36.99
N PHE A 130 -54.44 -28.86 -35.93
CA PHE A 130 -55.65 -29.24 -35.18
C PHE A 130 -55.28 -30.03 -33.89
N GLN A 131 -55.60 -29.42 -32.73
CA GLN A 131 -56.26 -29.96 -31.53
C GLN A 131 -55.92 -31.39 -31.02
N PHE A 132 -55.47 -31.57 -29.76
CA PHE A 132 -56.29 -31.70 -28.52
C PHE A 132 -57.32 -32.87 -28.59
N ARG A 133 -57.40 -33.83 -27.66
CA ARG A 133 -57.44 -33.73 -26.16
C ARG A 133 -56.92 -35.03 -25.45
N PRO A 134 -56.88 -35.10 -24.10
CA PRO A 134 -56.04 -36.06 -23.34
C PRO A 134 -56.80 -37.28 -22.78
N ASN A 135 -56.11 -38.14 -22.01
CA ASN A 135 -56.73 -38.83 -20.87
C ASN A 135 -55.73 -39.15 -19.74
N SER A 136 -56.26 -39.46 -18.55
CA SER A 136 -55.58 -39.42 -17.24
C SER A 136 -55.72 -40.70 -16.41
N ALA A 137 -54.72 -40.97 -15.54
CA ALA A 137 -54.74 -41.91 -14.40
C ALA A 137 -54.86 -43.43 -14.76
N SER A 138 -54.30 -44.39 -14.01
CA SER A 138 -54.15 -44.49 -12.55
C SER A 138 -53.15 -45.57 -12.07
N VAL A 139 -52.71 -45.38 -10.82
CA VAL A 139 -52.15 -46.31 -9.79
C VAL A 139 -52.03 -47.83 -10.08
N ALA A 140 -50.85 -48.39 -9.74
CA ALA A 140 -50.73 -49.73 -9.16
C ALA A 140 -49.54 -49.80 -8.18
N TYR A 141 -49.70 -50.48 -7.04
CA TYR A 141 -48.70 -50.67 -5.98
C TYR A 141 -48.60 -52.15 -5.62
N ASN A 142 -47.39 -52.72 -5.52
CA ASN A 142 -47.14 -53.88 -4.65
C ASN A 142 -45.63 -54.03 -4.31
N PRO A 143 -45.27 -54.66 -3.17
CA PRO A 143 -43.98 -54.41 -2.53
C PRO A 143 -42.95 -55.57 -2.59
N THR A 144 -41.84 -55.37 -1.88
CA THR A 144 -40.75 -56.31 -1.51
C THR A 144 -39.54 -56.44 -2.46
N ARG A 145 -38.42 -55.80 -2.07
CA ARG A 145 -37.36 -56.47 -1.27
C ARG A 145 -36.34 -55.44 -0.78
N ARG A 146 -35.95 -55.54 0.50
CA ARG A 146 -34.75 -54.86 1.02
C ARG A 146 -33.51 -55.54 0.46
N PHE A 147 -32.64 -54.78 -0.18
CA PHE A 147 -31.20 -54.99 -0.11
C PHE A 147 -30.56 -53.68 0.35
N SER A 148 -29.81 -53.74 1.44
CA SER A 148 -29.10 -52.61 2.02
C SER A 148 -27.78 -52.39 1.27
N SER A 149 -27.80 -51.55 0.23
CA SER A 149 -26.57 -50.96 -0.30
C SER A 149 -26.21 -49.71 0.52
N PHE A 150 -25.12 -49.79 1.28
CA PHE A 150 -24.48 -48.60 1.83
C PHE A 150 -23.85 -47.82 0.66
N MET A 151 -24.64 -46.92 0.07
CA MET A 151 -24.09 -45.88 -0.80
C MET A 151 -23.38 -44.86 0.08
N ALA A 152 -22.05 -44.90 0.08
CA ALA A 152 -21.26 -43.78 0.55
C ALA A 152 -21.60 -42.57 -0.33
N SER A 153 -22.36 -41.62 0.20
CA SER A 153 -22.62 -40.36 -0.49
C SER A 153 -21.33 -39.58 -0.53
N SER A 154 -20.60 -39.71 -1.64
CA SER A 154 -19.60 -38.72 -2.01
C SER A 154 -20.33 -37.42 -2.29
N VAL A 155 -20.46 -36.58 -1.26
CA VAL A 155 -20.77 -35.17 -1.44
C VAL A 155 -19.57 -34.55 -2.14
N ALA A 156 -19.54 -34.71 -3.46
CA ALA A 156 -18.68 -33.94 -4.33
C ALA A 156 -19.14 -32.49 -4.20
N GLY A 157 -18.54 -31.78 -3.24
CA GLY A 157 -18.78 -30.37 -3.02
C GLY A 157 -18.47 -29.64 -4.31
N ALA A 158 -19.52 -29.24 -5.04
CA ALA A 158 -19.38 -28.40 -6.20
C ALA A 158 -18.81 -27.06 -5.73
N LYS A 159 -17.50 -26.89 -5.88
CA LYS A 159 -16.84 -25.60 -5.69
C LYS A 159 -17.45 -24.64 -6.70
N ALA A 160 -18.34 -23.78 -6.24
CA ALA A 160 -18.84 -22.68 -7.04
C ALA A 160 -17.63 -21.80 -7.42
N HIS A 161 -17.28 -21.75 -8.70
CA HIS A 161 -16.35 -20.75 -9.22
C HIS A 161 -17.03 -19.38 -9.08
N PHE A 162 -16.72 -18.68 -7.98
CA PHE A 162 -17.34 -17.41 -7.65
C PHE A 162 -16.57 -16.26 -8.33
N SER A 163 -16.83 -16.07 -9.61
CA SER A 163 -16.12 -15.09 -10.44
C SER A 163 -16.09 -13.71 -9.81
N SER A 164 -14.95 -13.01 -9.90
CA SER A 164 -14.81 -11.59 -9.52
C SER A 164 -15.69 -10.64 -10.32
N LYS A 165 -16.42 -11.14 -11.34
CA LYS A 165 -17.45 -10.42 -12.10
C LYS A 165 -18.83 -10.45 -11.43
N SER A 166 -19.04 -11.27 -10.39
CA SER A 166 -20.28 -11.36 -9.62
C SER A 166 -20.14 -10.97 -8.15
N LEU A 167 -19.00 -10.43 -7.73
CA LEU A 167 -18.91 -9.73 -6.44
C LEU A 167 -19.71 -8.43 -6.50
N SER A 168 -20.47 -8.15 -5.45
CA SER A 168 -21.07 -6.83 -5.24
C SER A 168 -19.98 -5.81 -4.92
N THR A 169 -20.20 -4.58 -5.38
CA THR A 169 -19.40 -3.39 -5.04
C THR A 169 -19.87 -2.70 -3.75
N ASP A 170 -20.94 -3.19 -3.11
CA ASP A 170 -21.59 -2.55 -1.96
C ASP A 170 -20.92 -2.92 -0.62
N ASP A 171 -20.42 -4.16 -0.49
CA ASP A 171 -19.51 -4.54 0.60
C ASP A 171 -18.07 -4.35 0.11
N PRO A 172 -17.31 -3.37 0.64
CA PRO A 172 -16.02 -2.98 0.07
C PRO A 172 -14.86 -3.86 0.55
N ILE A 173 -15.15 -5.01 1.17
CA ILE A 173 -14.16 -5.96 1.65
C ILE A 173 -14.37 -7.38 1.08
N VAL A 174 -13.30 -8.16 1.02
CA VAL A 174 -13.33 -9.61 0.73
C VAL A 174 -12.59 -10.39 1.82
N SER A 175 -13.04 -11.62 2.10
CA SER A 175 -12.35 -12.47 3.06
C SER A 175 -11.08 -13.11 2.48
N PRO A 176 -10.09 -13.47 3.33
CA PRO A 176 -8.94 -14.27 2.90
C PRO A 176 -9.34 -15.59 2.21
N ASP A 177 -10.35 -16.29 2.71
CA ASP A 177 -10.84 -17.54 2.12
C ASP A 177 -11.36 -17.34 0.68
N TRP A 178 -12.04 -16.21 0.43
CA TRP A 178 -12.51 -15.83 -0.90
C TRP A 178 -11.32 -15.50 -1.81
N LEU A 179 -10.37 -14.69 -1.35
CA LEU A 179 -9.20 -14.33 -2.16
C LEU A 179 -8.36 -15.57 -2.50
N HIS A 180 -8.05 -16.41 -1.51
CA HIS A 180 -7.32 -17.67 -1.69
C HIS A 180 -8.01 -18.60 -2.71
N SER A 181 -9.34 -18.65 -2.70
CA SER A 181 -10.11 -19.45 -3.66
C SER A 181 -10.09 -18.90 -5.10
N ASN A 182 -9.85 -17.58 -5.28
CA ASN A 182 -9.96 -16.87 -6.56
C ASN A 182 -8.64 -16.28 -7.07
N LEU A 183 -7.52 -16.51 -6.38
CA LEU A 183 -6.19 -15.94 -6.67
C LEU A 183 -5.66 -16.22 -8.10
N LYS A 184 -6.23 -17.23 -8.79
CA LYS A 184 -5.86 -17.65 -10.14
C LYS A 184 -6.75 -17.06 -11.25
N GLU A 185 -7.73 -16.22 -10.90
CA GLU A 185 -8.59 -15.54 -11.87
C GLU A 185 -7.77 -14.49 -12.66
N PRO A 186 -7.70 -14.55 -14.00
CA PRO A 186 -6.79 -13.70 -14.79
C PRO A 186 -7.18 -12.21 -14.80
N ASP A 187 -8.48 -11.93 -14.62
CA ASP A 187 -9.06 -10.58 -14.48
C ASP A 187 -9.10 -10.14 -13.00
N LEU A 188 -8.33 -10.74 -12.10
CA LEU A 188 -8.11 -10.30 -10.72
C LEU A 188 -6.67 -9.81 -10.55
N LYS A 189 -6.46 -8.77 -9.75
CA LYS A 189 -5.16 -8.19 -9.42
C LYS A 189 -5.10 -7.99 -7.91
N VAL A 190 -3.98 -8.34 -7.29
CA VAL A 190 -3.77 -8.15 -5.84
C VAL A 190 -2.70 -7.10 -5.64
N LEU A 191 -2.97 -6.14 -4.75
CA LEU A 191 -2.06 -5.05 -4.41
C LEU A 191 -1.65 -5.13 -2.94
N ASP A 192 -0.35 -5.16 -2.70
CA ASP A 192 0.25 -4.83 -1.40
C ASP A 192 0.41 -3.31 -1.33
N ALA A 193 -0.44 -2.65 -0.57
CA ALA A 193 -0.40 -1.21 -0.33
C ALA A 193 0.22 -0.88 1.04
N SER A 194 1.14 -1.72 1.54
CA SER A 194 1.77 -1.51 2.83
C SER A 194 2.46 -0.15 2.92
N TRP A 195 2.08 0.61 3.93
CA TRP A 195 2.72 1.86 4.32
C TRP A 195 2.68 1.96 5.85
N TYR A 196 3.73 2.53 6.44
CA TYR A 196 3.93 2.56 7.89
C TYR A 196 4.32 3.97 8.33
N MET A 197 3.97 4.34 9.56
CA MET A 197 4.39 5.63 10.10
C MET A 197 5.92 5.66 10.26
N PRO A 198 6.60 6.80 10.05
CA PRO A 198 8.06 6.88 10.09
C PRO A 198 8.71 6.42 11.42
N ASP A 199 7.98 6.52 12.54
CA ASP A 199 8.41 6.08 13.86
C ASP A 199 8.34 4.56 14.06
N GLU A 200 7.60 3.82 13.22
CA GLU A 200 7.54 2.36 13.25
C GLU A 200 8.82 1.69 12.75
N GLN A 201 9.69 2.42 12.02
CA GLN A 201 10.97 1.93 11.47
C GLN A 201 10.83 0.67 10.58
N ARG A 202 9.66 0.48 9.97
CA ARG A 202 9.36 -0.62 9.04
C ARG A 202 9.54 -0.17 7.60
N ASN A 203 10.09 -1.04 6.76
CA ASN A 203 10.28 -0.78 5.33
C ASN A 203 9.30 -1.63 4.51
N PRO A 204 8.26 -1.04 3.89
CA PRO A 204 7.20 -1.80 3.26
C PRO A 204 7.66 -2.57 2.00
N ILE A 205 8.53 -2.00 1.16
CA ILE A 205 9.03 -2.69 -0.04
C ILE A 205 9.94 -3.87 0.34
N GLN A 206 10.74 -3.75 1.40
CA GLN A 206 11.54 -4.87 1.92
C GLN A 206 10.67 -5.97 2.53
N GLU A 207 9.64 -5.61 3.32
CA GLU A 207 8.71 -6.60 3.88
C GLU A 207 7.93 -7.35 2.79
N TYR A 208 7.47 -6.63 1.77
CA TYR A 208 6.85 -7.20 0.56
C TYR A 208 7.80 -8.19 -0.13
N GLN A 209 9.05 -7.80 -0.39
CA GLN A 209 10.06 -8.68 -1.00
C GLN A 209 10.31 -9.96 -0.18
N VAL A 210 10.23 -9.88 1.15
CA VAL A 210 10.40 -11.03 2.05
C VAL A 210 9.19 -11.96 2.03
N ALA A 211 7.95 -11.45 2.12
CA ALA A 211 6.74 -12.28 2.13
C ALA A 211 5.44 -11.51 1.82
N HIS A 212 4.90 -11.69 0.61
CA HIS A 212 3.65 -11.10 0.10
C HIS A 212 2.64 -12.18 -0.31
N ILE A 213 1.38 -11.79 -0.59
CA ILE A 213 0.38 -12.72 -1.13
C ILE A 213 0.80 -13.16 -2.55
N PRO A 214 0.68 -14.45 -2.93
CA PRO A 214 1.18 -14.93 -4.22
C PRO A 214 0.60 -14.17 -5.42
N GLY A 215 1.47 -13.71 -6.32
CA GLY A 215 1.09 -12.91 -7.49
C GLY A 215 0.62 -11.49 -7.19
N ALA A 216 0.75 -10.99 -5.96
CA ALA A 216 0.51 -9.59 -5.65
C ALA A 216 1.56 -8.66 -6.29
N LEU A 217 1.21 -7.39 -6.42
CA LEU A 217 2.09 -6.31 -6.88
C LEU A 217 2.21 -5.26 -5.77
N PHE A 218 3.36 -4.61 -5.64
CA PHE A 218 3.54 -3.53 -4.68
C PHE A 218 2.94 -2.21 -5.21
N PHE A 219 2.12 -1.55 -4.40
CA PHE A 219 1.59 -0.21 -4.65
C PHE A 219 2.19 0.75 -3.61
N ASP A 220 3.12 1.59 -4.04
CA ASP A 220 3.81 2.54 -3.18
C ASP A 220 2.89 3.74 -2.85
N VAL A 221 2.34 3.80 -1.63
CA VAL A 221 1.41 4.88 -1.22
C VAL A 221 2.11 6.24 -1.09
N ASP A 222 3.42 6.28 -0.80
CA ASP A 222 4.20 7.53 -0.88
C ASP A 222 4.55 7.83 -2.34
N GLY A 223 4.96 6.81 -3.08
CA GLY A 223 5.30 6.88 -4.50
C GLY A 223 4.15 7.31 -5.40
N VAL A 224 2.89 7.03 -5.06
CA VAL A 224 1.70 7.37 -5.86
C VAL A 224 0.93 8.52 -5.21
N SER A 225 1.60 9.68 -5.14
CA SER A 225 1.06 10.93 -4.58
C SER A 225 1.49 12.14 -5.40
N ASP A 226 0.77 13.26 -5.28
CA ASP A 226 1.07 14.47 -6.04
C ASP A 226 2.46 15.04 -5.73
N ARG A 227 3.23 15.28 -6.80
CA ARG A 227 4.60 15.80 -6.74
C ARG A 227 4.69 17.31 -6.72
N THR A 228 3.58 18.03 -6.98
CA THR A 228 3.57 19.49 -6.94
C THR A 228 3.31 20.02 -5.52
N SER A 229 2.58 19.27 -4.72
CA SER A 229 2.30 19.61 -3.32
C SER A 229 3.48 19.34 -2.40
N LYS A 230 3.55 20.11 -1.30
CA LYS A 230 4.41 19.85 -0.14
C LYS A 230 3.69 19.03 0.93
N LEU A 231 2.40 18.77 0.74
CA LEU A 231 1.58 17.99 1.64
C LEU A 231 1.79 16.49 1.37
N PRO A 232 1.74 15.66 2.41
CA PRO A 232 1.99 14.23 2.32
C PRO A 232 0.80 13.46 1.74
N HIS A 233 1.06 12.46 0.90
CA HIS A 233 0.09 11.51 0.34
C HIS A 233 -1.08 12.12 -0.48
N MET A 234 -1.03 13.40 -0.85
CA MET A 234 -2.07 14.04 -1.68
C MET A 234 -2.37 13.22 -2.94
N LEU A 235 -3.63 13.20 -3.37
CA LEU A 235 -4.05 12.56 -4.61
C LEU A 235 -3.18 13.02 -5.79
N PRO A 236 -2.58 12.09 -6.57
CA PRO A 236 -1.90 12.45 -7.81
C PRO A 236 -2.90 12.93 -8.87
N SER A 237 -2.41 13.50 -9.98
CA SER A 237 -3.28 13.83 -11.11
C SER A 237 -3.93 12.59 -11.75
N GLU A 238 -5.00 12.79 -12.52
CA GLU A 238 -5.65 11.70 -13.27
C GLU A 238 -4.67 10.96 -14.18
N GLU A 239 -3.82 11.71 -14.89
CA GLU A 239 -2.81 11.17 -15.81
C GLU A 239 -1.74 10.38 -15.06
N ALA A 240 -1.29 10.88 -13.91
CA ALA A 240 -0.31 10.22 -13.06
C ALA A 240 -0.87 8.90 -12.50
N PHE A 241 -2.11 8.90 -12.01
CA PHE A 241 -2.76 7.67 -11.53
C PHE A 241 -2.98 6.66 -12.67
N ALA A 242 -3.49 7.11 -13.82
CA ALA A 242 -3.66 6.29 -15.02
C ALA A 242 -2.34 5.62 -15.44
N ALA A 243 -1.24 6.39 -15.43
CA ALA A 243 0.10 5.92 -15.80
C ALA A 243 0.63 4.86 -14.83
N VAL A 244 0.54 5.09 -13.52
CA VAL A 244 0.94 4.15 -12.45
C VAL A 244 0.16 2.83 -12.58
N VAL A 245 -1.17 2.92 -12.62
CA VAL A 245 -2.04 1.74 -12.63
C VAL A 245 -1.87 0.93 -13.92
N SER A 246 -1.65 1.61 -15.06
CA SER A 246 -1.29 0.95 -16.32
C SER A 246 0.08 0.27 -16.26
N ALA A 247 1.08 0.89 -15.63
CA ALA A 247 2.42 0.32 -15.47
C ALA A 247 2.46 -0.91 -14.54
N LEU A 248 1.56 -0.97 -13.55
CA LEU A 248 1.29 -2.18 -12.76
C LEU A 248 0.59 -3.29 -13.58
N GLY A 249 0.16 -3.02 -14.82
CA GLY A 249 -0.53 -3.99 -15.67
C GLY A 249 -2.00 -4.19 -15.29
N ILE A 250 -2.64 -3.15 -14.76
CA ILE A 250 -4.05 -3.11 -14.39
C ILE A 250 -4.83 -2.32 -15.45
N SER A 251 -6.04 -2.77 -15.77
CA SER A 251 -6.94 -2.15 -16.75
C SER A 251 -8.36 -2.07 -16.19
N ASN A 252 -9.23 -1.24 -16.79
CA ASN A 252 -10.59 -1.01 -16.26
C ASN A 252 -11.46 -2.28 -16.16
N LYS A 253 -11.12 -3.36 -16.86
CA LYS A 253 -11.83 -4.65 -16.85
C LYS A 253 -11.37 -5.60 -15.73
N ASP A 254 -10.27 -5.32 -15.06
CA ASP A 254 -9.79 -6.13 -13.94
C ASP A 254 -10.61 -5.82 -12.67
N GLY A 255 -10.61 -6.74 -11.71
CA GLY A 255 -10.98 -6.45 -10.32
C GLY A 255 -9.71 -6.36 -9.47
N VAL A 256 -9.72 -5.50 -8.46
CA VAL A 256 -8.54 -5.23 -7.61
C VAL A 256 -8.85 -5.62 -6.16
N VAL A 257 -7.95 -6.35 -5.51
CA VAL A 257 -7.99 -6.59 -4.07
C VAL A 257 -6.74 -6.00 -3.43
N VAL A 258 -6.92 -5.07 -2.49
CA VAL A 258 -5.82 -4.38 -1.81
C VAL A 258 -5.68 -4.90 -0.39
N TYR A 259 -4.45 -5.12 0.06
CA TYR A 259 -4.14 -5.42 1.46
C TYR A 259 -2.97 -4.58 1.96
N ASP A 260 -2.72 -4.61 3.28
CA ASP A 260 -1.47 -4.11 3.87
C ASP A 260 -0.97 -5.03 4.99
N GLY A 261 0.28 -4.81 5.39
CA GLY A 261 0.98 -5.54 6.45
C GLY A 261 0.64 -5.12 7.89
N LYS A 262 -0.39 -4.29 8.11
CA LYS A 262 -0.99 -4.05 9.45
C LYS A 262 -2.34 -4.74 9.61
N GLY A 263 -3.02 -5.06 8.51
CA GLY A 263 -4.34 -5.69 8.48
C GLY A 263 -5.36 -4.77 7.82
N LEU A 264 -5.54 -3.58 8.40
CA LEU A 264 -6.28 -2.49 7.76
C LEU A 264 -5.76 -1.12 8.22
N PHE A 265 -4.94 -0.50 7.36
CA PHE A 265 -4.35 0.82 7.61
C PHE A 265 -4.24 1.65 6.33
N SER A 266 -3.39 1.27 5.40
CA SER A 266 -3.11 1.98 4.15
C SER A 266 -3.83 1.39 2.94
N ALA A 267 -4.28 0.12 3.01
CA ALA A 267 -5.08 -0.49 1.95
C ALA A 267 -6.37 0.28 1.65
N ALA A 268 -7.01 0.86 2.69
CA ALA A 268 -8.20 1.69 2.53
C ALA A 268 -7.94 2.96 1.71
N ARG A 269 -6.74 3.55 1.78
CA ARG A 269 -6.35 4.72 0.99
C ARG A 269 -6.37 4.39 -0.50
N VAL A 270 -5.75 3.28 -0.89
CA VAL A 270 -5.71 2.85 -2.30
C VAL A 270 -7.10 2.45 -2.79
N TRP A 271 -7.90 1.75 -1.98
CA TRP A 271 -9.32 1.50 -2.29
C TRP A 271 -10.08 2.79 -2.62
N TRP A 272 -9.94 3.82 -1.79
CA TRP A 272 -10.57 5.13 -2.03
C TRP A 272 -10.01 5.82 -3.28
N MET A 273 -8.69 5.78 -3.53
CA MET A 273 -8.08 6.36 -4.73
C MET A 273 -8.66 5.78 -6.02
N PHE A 274 -8.77 4.45 -6.15
CA PHE A 274 -9.38 3.82 -7.32
C PHE A 274 -10.85 4.25 -7.50
N ARG A 275 -11.62 4.38 -6.42
CA ARG A 275 -13.00 4.91 -6.48
C ARG A 275 -13.07 6.38 -6.89
N VAL A 276 -12.18 7.22 -6.36
CA VAL A 276 -12.00 8.62 -6.78
C VAL A 276 -11.72 8.70 -8.27
N PHE A 277 -10.93 7.78 -8.83
CA PHE A 277 -10.66 7.71 -10.27
C PHE A 277 -11.67 6.85 -11.06
N GLY A 278 -12.82 6.50 -10.47
CA GLY A 278 -13.96 5.90 -11.17
C GLY A 278 -13.91 4.39 -11.39
N HIS A 279 -13.16 3.66 -10.56
CA HIS A 279 -13.05 2.20 -10.61
C HIS A 279 -13.60 1.56 -9.32
N ASP A 280 -14.88 1.17 -9.34
CA ASP A 280 -15.57 0.58 -8.17
C ASP A 280 -15.35 -0.93 -7.98
N ARG A 281 -14.71 -1.63 -8.94
CA ARG A 281 -14.37 -3.07 -8.81
C ARG A 281 -13.12 -3.29 -7.97
N ILE A 282 -13.08 -2.66 -6.79
CA ILE A 282 -11.98 -2.72 -5.85
C ILE A 282 -12.48 -3.03 -4.43
N TRP A 283 -11.78 -3.95 -3.78
CA TRP A 283 -12.08 -4.42 -2.43
C TRP A 283 -10.83 -4.40 -1.56
N VAL A 284 -11.00 -4.26 -0.25
CA VAL A 284 -9.93 -4.44 0.72
C VAL A 284 -9.96 -5.87 1.27
N LEU A 285 -8.78 -6.50 1.41
CA LEU A 285 -8.66 -7.80 2.06
C LEU A 285 -8.89 -7.64 3.56
N ASP A 286 -9.97 -8.20 4.07
CA ASP A 286 -10.34 -8.11 5.47
C ASP A 286 -9.30 -8.77 6.38
N GLY A 287 -8.74 -8.00 7.31
CA GLY A 287 -7.65 -8.42 8.21
C GLY A 287 -6.27 -8.55 7.53
N GLY A 288 -6.18 -8.21 6.23
CA GLY A 288 -4.95 -8.09 5.45
C GLY A 288 -3.98 -9.28 5.53
N LEU A 289 -2.69 -8.98 5.40
CA LEU A 289 -1.64 -9.99 5.47
C LEU A 289 -1.54 -10.71 6.84
N PRO A 290 -1.79 -10.06 8.00
CA PRO A 290 -1.81 -10.76 9.29
C PRO A 290 -2.85 -11.90 9.37
N LYS A 291 -4.09 -11.65 8.92
CA LYS A 291 -5.16 -12.66 8.92
C LYS A 291 -4.90 -13.76 7.89
N TRP A 292 -4.40 -13.40 6.70
CA TRP A 292 -3.94 -14.35 5.67
C TRP A 292 -2.92 -15.35 6.23
N ARG A 293 -1.87 -14.85 6.92
CA ARG A 293 -0.83 -15.70 7.54
C ARG A 293 -1.39 -16.54 8.70
N THR A 294 -2.32 -16.00 9.49
CA THR A 294 -2.94 -16.71 10.62
C THR A 294 -3.82 -17.89 10.17
N LEU A 295 -4.43 -17.78 8.98
CA LEU A 295 -5.17 -18.88 8.34
C LEU A 295 -4.25 -19.93 7.68
N GLY A 296 -2.93 -19.73 7.70
CA GLY A 296 -1.96 -20.66 7.13
C GLY A 296 -1.89 -20.67 5.61
N TYR A 297 -2.33 -19.60 4.95
CA TYR A 297 -2.23 -19.47 3.50
C TYR A 297 -0.82 -19.11 3.04
N ASP A 298 -0.43 -19.67 1.89
CA ASP A 298 0.90 -19.51 1.29
C ASP A 298 1.24 -18.03 1.04
N VAL A 299 2.51 -17.70 1.18
CA VAL A 299 3.09 -16.39 0.83
C VAL A 299 4.28 -16.60 -0.11
N GLU A 300 4.46 -15.72 -1.09
CA GLU A 300 5.62 -15.73 -1.97
C GLU A 300 6.80 -15.00 -1.30
N SER A 301 7.94 -15.69 -1.21
CA SER A 301 9.21 -15.12 -0.77
C SER A 301 10.09 -14.82 -1.96
N SER A 302 10.68 -13.62 -2.01
CA SER A 302 11.29 -13.04 -3.22
C SER A 302 10.25 -12.73 -4.29
N ALA A 303 9.77 -11.48 -4.31
CA ALA A 303 8.89 -10.99 -5.37
C ALA A 303 9.48 -11.26 -6.75
N SER A 304 8.65 -11.73 -7.68
CA SER A 304 9.10 -12.08 -9.02
C SER A 304 9.76 -10.88 -9.71
N GLY A 305 10.73 -11.13 -10.59
CA GLY A 305 11.39 -10.07 -11.36
C GLY A 305 10.39 -9.21 -12.14
N ASP A 306 9.31 -9.81 -12.64
CA ASP A 306 8.20 -9.10 -13.28
C ASP A 306 7.44 -8.16 -12.32
N ALA A 307 7.13 -8.61 -11.10
CA ALA A 307 6.45 -7.78 -10.10
C ALA A 307 7.33 -6.60 -9.63
N ILE A 308 8.64 -6.81 -9.47
CA ILE A 308 9.59 -5.72 -9.17
C ILE A 308 9.72 -4.75 -10.34
N LEU A 309 9.86 -5.25 -11.58
CA LEU A 309 9.92 -4.40 -12.77
C LEU A 309 8.65 -3.55 -12.94
N LYS A 310 7.46 -4.09 -12.62
CA LYS A 310 6.19 -3.34 -12.63
C LYS A 310 6.14 -2.25 -11.56
N ALA A 311 6.58 -2.55 -10.32
CA ALA A 311 6.66 -1.54 -9.27
C ALA A 311 7.62 -0.39 -9.66
N THR A 312 8.82 -0.72 -10.16
CA THR A 312 9.77 0.28 -10.67
C THR A 312 9.19 1.07 -11.85
N ALA A 313 8.56 0.41 -12.81
CA ALA A 313 7.92 1.08 -13.95
C ALA A 313 6.78 2.02 -13.52
N ALA A 314 6.04 1.68 -12.47
CA ALA A 314 5.01 2.53 -11.89
C ALA A 314 5.60 3.78 -11.22
N SER A 315 6.65 3.63 -10.41
CA SER A 315 7.40 4.76 -9.83
C SER A 315 8.00 5.65 -10.93
N GLU A 316 8.58 5.09 -12.00
CA GLU A 316 9.06 5.88 -13.13
C GLU A 316 7.93 6.59 -13.89
N ALA A 317 6.76 5.98 -14.01
CA ALA A 317 5.65 6.52 -14.79
C ALA A 317 5.09 7.81 -14.18
N ILE A 318 4.91 7.86 -12.85
CA ILE A 318 4.46 9.09 -12.18
C ILE A 318 5.49 10.23 -12.30
N GLU A 319 6.77 9.96 -12.10
CA GLU A 319 7.82 10.99 -12.26
C GLU A 319 7.86 11.55 -13.69
N LYS A 320 7.69 10.69 -14.70
CA LYS A 320 7.62 11.11 -16.12
C LYS A 320 6.43 12.01 -16.39
N ILE A 321 5.24 11.68 -15.87
CA ILE A 321 4.04 12.53 -16.00
C ILE A 321 4.28 13.93 -15.39
N TYR A 322 4.81 14.00 -14.16
CA TYR A 322 5.09 15.29 -13.52
C TYR A 322 6.23 16.09 -14.17
N GLN A 323 7.10 15.44 -14.96
CA GLN A 323 8.08 16.08 -15.83
C GLN A 323 7.52 16.47 -17.21
N GLY A 324 6.23 16.28 -17.46
CA GLY A 324 5.58 16.56 -18.74
C GLY A 324 5.95 15.59 -19.87
N GLN A 325 6.45 14.40 -19.53
CA GLN A 325 6.90 13.39 -20.48
C GLN A 325 5.80 12.37 -20.79
N ALA A 326 5.77 11.89 -22.03
CA ALA A 326 4.89 10.80 -22.43
C ALA A 326 5.34 9.48 -21.79
N VAL A 327 4.38 8.72 -21.25
CA VAL A 327 4.56 7.38 -20.71
C VAL A 327 4.09 6.31 -21.69
N GLY A 328 4.29 5.03 -21.34
CA GLY A 328 3.88 3.88 -22.15
C GLY A 328 2.36 3.73 -22.32
N PRO A 329 1.90 2.61 -22.92
CA PRO A 329 0.49 2.41 -23.24
C PRO A 329 -0.40 2.50 -22.00
N ILE A 330 -1.28 3.50 -21.97
CA ILE A 330 -2.30 3.65 -20.93
C ILE A 330 -3.40 2.60 -21.15
N THR A 331 -3.50 1.66 -20.20
CA THR A 331 -4.51 0.58 -20.18
C THR A 331 -5.62 0.84 -19.16
N PHE A 332 -5.43 1.84 -18.29
CA PHE A 332 -6.40 2.28 -17.30
C PHE A 332 -6.85 3.71 -17.60
N GLN A 333 -8.14 3.88 -17.89
CA GLN A 333 -8.79 5.18 -18.09
C GLN A 333 -9.43 5.64 -16.79
N THR A 334 -9.16 6.87 -16.36
CA THR A 334 -9.82 7.45 -15.19
C THR A 334 -11.19 8.02 -15.54
N LYS A 335 -12.03 8.13 -14.52
CA LYS A 335 -13.26 8.93 -14.55
C LYS A 335 -13.37 9.59 -13.17
N PHE A 336 -12.70 10.72 -12.98
CA PHE A 336 -12.63 11.40 -11.69
C PHE A 336 -14.01 11.68 -11.06
N GLN A 337 -14.10 11.43 -9.76
CA GLN A 337 -15.27 11.58 -8.91
C GLN A 337 -15.00 12.69 -7.88
N PRO A 338 -15.08 13.98 -8.29
CA PRO A 338 -14.72 15.11 -7.41
C PRO A 338 -15.55 15.17 -6.13
N HIS A 339 -16.76 14.60 -6.12
CA HIS A 339 -17.60 14.53 -4.92
C HIS A 339 -17.04 13.63 -3.79
N LEU A 340 -16.01 12.82 -4.07
CA LEU A 340 -15.33 11.98 -3.08
C LEU A 340 -14.07 12.65 -2.48
N VAL A 341 -13.74 13.87 -2.90
CA VAL A 341 -12.54 14.60 -2.50
C VAL A 341 -12.92 15.99 -2.00
N TRP A 342 -12.47 16.35 -0.80
CA TRP A 342 -12.57 17.72 -0.27
C TRP A 342 -11.18 18.34 -0.14
N ASP A 343 -11.13 19.64 -0.40
CA ASP A 343 -10.00 20.55 -0.20
C ASP A 343 -10.18 21.37 1.09
N LEU A 344 -9.21 22.26 1.38
CA LEU A 344 -9.24 23.14 2.54
C LEU A 344 -10.45 24.08 2.51
N GLU A 345 -10.76 24.63 1.33
CA GLU A 345 -11.86 25.56 1.08
C GLU A 345 -13.22 24.95 1.45
N LYS A 346 -13.50 23.69 1.07
CA LYS A 346 -14.75 23.01 1.45
C LYS A 346 -14.84 22.71 2.94
N VAL A 347 -13.72 22.51 3.63
CA VAL A 347 -13.72 22.42 5.09
C VAL A 347 -13.99 23.79 5.74
N GLN A 348 -13.42 24.88 5.23
CA GLN A 348 -13.69 26.24 5.70
C GLN A 348 -15.17 26.63 5.52
N GLU A 349 -15.75 26.36 4.36
CA GLU A 349 -17.19 26.54 4.10
C GLU A 349 -18.03 25.74 5.10
N ASN A 350 -17.72 24.45 5.29
CA ASN A 350 -18.51 23.57 6.15
C ASN A 350 -18.49 23.95 7.65
N ILE A 351 -17.44 24.62 8.16
CA ILE A 351 -17.44 25.14 9.53
C ILE A 351 -18.54 26.20 9.73
N THR A 352 -18.79 27.00 8.69
CA THR A 352 -19.79 28.06 8.69
C THR A 352 -21.18 27.51 8.40
N GLU A 353 -21.33 26.72 7.34
CA GLU A 353 -22.62 26.24 6.85
C GLU A 353 -23.14 24.99 7.57
N ARG A 354 -22.23 24.16 8.10
CA ARG A 354 -22.52 22.89 8.81
C ARG A 354 -23.36 21.91 8.01
N THR A 355 -23.07 21.80 6.71
CA THR A 355 -23.78 20.89 5.79
C THR A 355 -23.40 19.42 5.98
N HIS A 356 -22.18 19.14 6.46
CA HIS A 356 -21.63 17.80 6.66
C HIS A 356 -21.08 17.60 8.08
N GLN A 357 -21.27 16.40 8.62
CA GLN A 357 -20.59 15.97 9.83
C GLN A 357 -19.15 15.60 9.49
N LEU A 358 -18.17 16.38 9.97
CA LEU A 358 -16.75 16.10 9.78
C LEU A 358 -16.24 15.15 10.87
N ILE A 359 -15.65 14.01 10.46
CA ILE A 359 -15.13 12.99 11.36
C ILE A 359 -13.62 12.83 11.15
N ASP A 360 -12.85 12.99 12.22
CA ASP A 360 -11.39 12.81 12.25
C ASP A 360 -11.01 11.40 12.77
N ALA A 361 -10.20 10.69 11.99
CA ALA A 361 -9.74 9.33 12.25
C ALA A 361 -8.44 9.23 13.08
N ARG A 362 -7.84 10.36 13.50
CA ARG A 362 -6.66 10.40 14.38
C ARG A 362 -6.96 9.84 15.76
N SER A 363 -5.90 9.58 16.54
CA SER A 363 -6.05 9.26 17.96
C SER A 363 -6.69 10.42 18.73
N LYS A 364 -7.55 10.11 19.71
CA LYS A 364 -8.26 11.11 20.52
C LYS A 364 -7.32 12.14 21.16
N ALA A 365 -6.14 11.72 21.60
CA ALA A 365 -5.12 12.61 22.16
C ALA A 365 -4.56 13.65 21.14
N ARG A 366 -4.45 13.30 19.85
CA ARG A 366 -4.03 14.24 18.79
C ARG A 366 -5.14 15.24 18.47
N PHE A 367 -6.37 14.73 18.35
CA PHE A 367 -7.59 15.51 18.14
C PHE A 367 -7.83 16.52 19.27
N ASP A 368 -7.71 16.08 20.53
CA ASP A 368 -7.89 16.92 21.72
C ASP A 368 -6.78 17.97 21.90
N GLY A 369 -5.69 17.86 21.15
CA GLY A 369 -4.49 18.68 21.29
C GLY A 369 -3.57 18.30 22.46
N ALA A 370 -3.83 17.17 23.11
CA ALA A 370 -3.08 16.68 24.27
C ALA A 370 -1.69 16.12 23.94
N VAL A 371 -1.40 15.82 22.67
CA VAL A 371 -0.06 15.47 22.18
C VAL A 371 0.32 16.28 20.95
N LEU A 372 1.62 16.38 20.67
CA LEU A 372 2.13 16.97 19.45
C LEU A 372 1.80 16.11 18.22
N GLU A 373 1.56 16.76 17.09
CA GLU A 373 1.49 16.09 15.80
C GLU A 373 2.86 15.50 15.40
N PRO A 374 2.91 14.34 14.70
CA PRO A 374 4.18 13.73 14.30
C PRO A 374 5.05 14.61 13.39
N ARG A 375 4.44 15.56 12.67
CA ARG A 375 5.14 16.51 11.80
C ARG A 375 5.44 17.80 12.55
N LYS A 376 6.72 18.17 12.57
CA LYS A 376 7.22 19.41 13.17
C LYS A 376 6.54 20.64 12.55
N GLY A 377 6.04 21.53 13.38
CA GLY A 377 5.44 22.81 12.98
C GLY A 377 3.94 22.77 12.70
N ILE A 378 3.31 21.60 12.72
CA ILE A 378 1.84 21.47 12.64
C ILE A 378 1.25 21.75 14.03
N ARG A 379 0.20 22.57 14.10
CA ARG A 379 -0.53 22.86 15.35
C ARG A 379 -1.23 21.59 15.86
N SER A 380 -1.33 21.42 17.17
CA SER A 380 -2.15 20.37 17.81
C SER A 380 -3.62 20.82 17.92
N GLY A 381 -4.55 19.88 18.00
CA GLY A 381 -6.00 20.16 18.07
C GLY A 381 -6.78 19.52 16.91
N HIS A 382 -7.98 20.05 16.64
CA HIS A 382 -8.89 19.58 15.59
C HIS A 382 -9.63 20.72 14.89
N VAL A 383 -10.32 20.38 13.79
CA VAL A 383 -11.14 21.30 13.01
C VAL A 383 -12.40 21.63 13.81
N PRO A 384 -12.78 22.91 14.01
CA PRO A 384 -13.91 23.26 14.85
C PRO A 384 -15.22 22.55 14.49
N GLY A 385 -15.91 22.04 15.52
CA GLY A 385 -17.16 21.29 15.38
C GLY A 385 -17.05 19.87 14.80
N SER A 386 -15.84 19.39 14.45
CA SER A 386 -15.64 17.99 14.04
C SER A 386 -15.83 16.99 15.20
N LYS A 387 -15.97 15.71 14.85
CA LYS A 387 -16.04 14.57 15.78
C LYS A 387 -14.81 13.68 15.62
N CYS A 388 -14.48 12.89 16.63
CA CYS A 388 -13.32 11.99 16.61
C CYS A 388 -13.77 10.54 16.69
N ILE A 389 -13.51 9.75 15.65
CA ILE A 389 -13.61 8.29 15.68
C ILE A 389 -12.23 7.74 15.32
N PRO A 390 -11.34 7.50 16.30
CA PRO A 390 -10.03 6.96 16.04
C PRO A 390 -10.12 5.66 15.25
N PHE A 391 -9.42 5.56 14.12
CA PHE A 391 -9.58 4.43 13.19
C PHE A 391 -9.49 3.02 13.82
N PRO A 392 -8.70 2.74 14.89
CA PRO A 392 -8.66 1.41 15.49
C PRO A 392 -10.00 0.98 16.11
N GLN A 393 -10.91 1.92 16.41
CA GLN A 393 -12.26 1.59 16.91
C GLN A 393 -13.18 1.00 15.83
N MET A 394 -12.78 1.09 14.56
CA MET A 394 -13.44 0.47 13.41
C MET A 394 -13.01 -0.98 13.20
N LEU A 395 -11.99 -1.44 13.93
CA LEU A 395 -11.35 -2.73 13.75
C LEU A 395 -11.64 -3.67 14.94
N ASP A 396 -11.61 -4.97 14.69
CA ASP A 396 -11.57 -5.99 15.74
C ASP A 396 -10.13 -6.34 16.17
N SER A 397 -9.99 -7.28 17.10
CA SER A 397 -8.69 -7.74 17.60
C SER A 397 -7.82 -8.44 16.54
N SER A 398 -8.41 -8.93 15.44
CA SER A 398 -7.71 -9.52 14.29
C SER A 398 -7.34 -8.50 13.21
N GLN A 399 -7.51 -7.20 13.49
CA GLN A 399 -7.33 -6.08 12.53
C GLN A 399 -8.32 -6.13 11.35
N SER A 400 -9.42 -6.86 11.51
CA SER A 400 -10.52 -6.93 10.54
C SER A 400 -11.48 -5.76 10.72
N LEU A 401 -12.14 -5.35 9.63
CA LEU A 401 -13.18 -4.32 9.69
C LEU A 401 -14.39 -4.86 10.45
N LEU A 402 -14.90 -4.11 11.42
CA LEU A 402 -16.03 -4.54 12.24
C LEU A 402 -17.28 -4.89 11.38
N PRO A 403 -18.14 -5.79 11.88
CA PRO A 403 -19.46 -6.03 11.31
C PRO A 403 -20.33 -4.76 11.24
N ALA A 404 -21.25 -4.69 10.27
CA ALA A 404 -22.05 -3.50 9.98
C ALA A 404 -22.88 -3.00 11.18
N ASP A 405 -23.45 -3.89 12.00
CA ASP A 405 -24.18 -3.52 13.22
C ASP A 405 -23.27 -2.82 14.25
N GLN A 406 -22.03 -3.29 14.39
CA GLN A 406 -21.04 -2.71 15.29
C GLN A 406 -20.49 -1.39 14.74
N LEU A 407 -20.19 -1.30 13.44
CA LEU A 407 -19.80 -0.06 12.77
C LEU A 407 -20.86 1.02 12.95
N LYS A 408 -22.14 0.70 12.68
CA LYS A 408 -23.26 1.63 12.86
C LYS A 408 -23.31 2.16 14.29
N LYS A 409 -23.18 1.26 15.27
CA LYS A 409 -23.15 1.63 16.69
C LYS A 409 -21.97 2.54 17.06
N ARG A 410 -20.79 2.40 16.44
CA ARG A 410 -19.65 3.32 16.65
C ARG A 410 -20.00 4.74 16.22
N PHE A 411 -20.59 4.90 15.04
CA PHE A 411 -21.02 6.21 14.55
C PHE A 411 -22.13 6.82 15.43
N GLU A 412 -23.16 6.04 15.76
CA GLU A 412 -24.27 6.48 16.62
C GLU A 412 -23.78 6.92 18.02
N GLN A 413 -22.75 6.26 18.58
CA GLN A 413 -22.16 6.62 19.88
C GLN A 413 -21.49 8.00 19.93
N GLU A 414 -20.89 8.46 18.82
CA GLU A 414 -20.32 9.81 18.70
C GLU A 414 -21.33 10.86 18.17
N GLY A 415 -22.61 10.47 18.07
CA GLY A 415 -23.70 11.33 17.58
C GLY A 415 -23.71 11.53 16.07
N ILE A 416 -23.07 10.64 15.30
CA ILE A 416 -23.06 10.68 13.83
C ILE A 416 -24.32 9.98 13.29
N SER A 417 -25.12 10.71 12.53
CA SER A 417 -26.26 10.17 11.78
C SER A 417 -25.87 9.84 10.34
N LEU A 418 -26.20 8.62 9.87
CA LEU A 418 -25.96 8.20 8.49
C LEU A 418 -26.87 8.90 7.47
N GLU A 419 -28.05 9.36 7.92
CA GLU A 419 -29.02 10.11 7.11
C GLU A 419 -28.50 11.50 6.70
N ASN A 420 -27.59 12.05 7.49
CA ASN A 420 -26.97 13.35 7.21
C ASN A 420 -25.70 13.16 6.35
N PRO A 421 -25.26 14.19 5.60
CA PRO A 421 -23.98 14.16 4.92
C PRO A 421 -22.81 13.99 5.90
N ILE A 422 -21.76 13.28 5.48
CA ILE A 422 -20.56 12.97 6.28
C ILE A 422 -19.33 13.21 5.41
N VAL A 423 -18.31 13.83 6.00
CA VAL A 423 -16.96 13.94 5.42
C VAL A 423 -15.96 13.37 6.42
N THR A 424 -14.91 12.72 5.92
CA THR A 424 -13.88 12.09 6.75
C THR A 424 -12.52 12.79 6.58
N SER A 425 -11.72 12.84 7.64
CA SER A 425 -10.39 13.44 7.68
C SER A 425 -9.49 12.66 8.63
N CYS A 426 -8.18 12.90 8.59
CA CYS A 426 -7.27 12.42 9.63
C CYS A 426 -6.02 13.32 9.72
N GLY A 427 -4.83 12.72 9.84
CA GLY A 427 -3.58 13.45 9.66
C GLY A 427 -3.32 13.88 8.21
N THR A 428 -3.68 13.04 7.23
CA THR A 428 -3.18 13.13 5.84
C THR A 428 -4.04 12.38 4.80
N GLY A 429 -5.35 12.27 5.00
CA GLY A 429 -6.23 11.53 4.09
C GLY A 429 -6.05 10.01 4.04
N VAL A 430 -5.06 9.41 4.71
CA VAL A 430 -4.81 7.95 4.69
C VAL A 430 -5.81 7.20 5.58
N THR A 431 -5.72 7.33 6.90
CA THR A 431 -6.63 6.61 7.82
C THR A 431 -8.08 7.12 7.79
N ALA A 432 -8.32 8.29 7.21
CA ALA A 432 -9.67 8.80 6.91
C ALA A 432 -10.44 7.82 6.02
N CYS A 433 -9.75 7.20 5.05
CA CYS A 433 -10.35 6.22 4.15
C CYS A 433 -10.84 4.96 4.86
N ILE A 434 -10.37 4.64 6.08
CA ILE A 434 -10.90 3.53 6.89
C ILE A 434 -12.31 3.87 7.41
N LEU A 435 -12.55 5.14 7.78
CA LEU A 435 -13.90 5.61 8.12
C LEU A 435 -14.81 5.59 6.88
N ALA A 436 -14.32 6.05 5.74
CA ALA A 436 -15.06 6.02 4.48
C ALA A 436 -15.38 4.59 4.02
N LEU A 437 -14.45 3.63 4.20
CA LEU A 437 -14.65 2.20 3.95
C LEU A 437 -15.76 1.63 4.86
N GLY A 438 -15.71 1.95 6.16
CA GLY A 438 -16.75 1.56 7.12
C GLY A 438 -18.13 2.15 6.78
N LEU A 439 -18.19 3.41 6.36
CA LEU A 439 -19.43 4.08 5.96
C LEU A 439 -19.99 3.52 4.64
N HIS A 440 -19.12 3.20 3.67
CA HIS A 440 -19.51 2.54 2.42
C HIS A 440 -20.16 1.18 2.71
N ARG A 441 -19.60 0.40 3.64
CA ARG A 441 -20.21 -0.86 4.12
C ARG A 441 -21.59 -0.69 4.77
N LEU A 442 -21.91 0.51 5.25
CA LEU A 442 -23.22 0.87 5.79
C LEU A 442 -24.18 1.42 4.72
N GLY A 443 -23.81 1.35 3.43
CA GLY A 443 -24.60 1.86 2.30
C GLY A 443 -24.37 3.35 2.00
N LYS A 444 -23.42 4.01 2.68
CA LYS A 444 -23.11 5.43 2.47
C LYS A 444 -21.89 5.57 1.55
N HIS A 445 -22.15 5.48 0.24
CA HIS A 445 -21.11 5.42 -0.79
C HIS A 445 -20.54 6.79 -1.19
N ASP A 446 -21.21 7.87 -0.80
CA ASP A 446 -21.01 9.28 -1.16
C ASP A 446 -20.18 10.07 -0.14
N VAL A 447 -19.28 9.41 0.59
CA VAL A 447 -18.47 10.03 1.65
C VAL A 447 -17.16 10.60 1.10
N PRO A 448 -16.98 11.93 1.04
CA PRO A 448 -15.69 12.53 0.74
C PRO A 448 -14.65 12.32 1.84
N VAL A 449 -13.39 12.35 1.40
CA VAL A 449 -12.22 12.50 2.27
C VAL A 449 -11.65 13.90 2.07
N TYR A 450 -11.44 14.63 3.16
CA TYR A 450 -10.62 15.84 3.16
C TYR A 450 -9.15 15.44 3.04
N ASP A 451 -8.56 15.67 1.87
CA ASP A 451 -7.32 15.00 1.48
C ASP A 451 -6.09 15.56 2.22
N GLY A 452 -5.90 16.89 2.16
CA GLY A 452 -4.86 17.60 2.90
C GLY A 452 -4.94 17.40 4.41
N SER A 453 -6.16 17.17 4.93
CA SER A 453 -6.41 16.70 6.29
C SER A 453 -5.75 17.63 7.35
N TRP A 454 -5.50 17.13 8.56
CA TRP A 454 -4.89 17.94 9.62
C TRP A 454 -3.48 18.49 9.30
N THR A 455 -2.71 17.83 8.42
CA THR A 455 -1.38 18.36 8.05
C THR A 455 -1.49 19.65 7.26
N GLU A 456 -2.49 19.79 6.39
CA GLU A 456 -2.79 21.05 5.72
C GLU A 456 -3.45 22.04 6.69
N TRP A 457 -4.58 21.66 7.29
CA TRP A 457 -5.34 22.53 8.18
C TRP A 457 -4.51 23.11 9.33
N GLY A 458 -3.73 22.27 10.00
CA GLY A 458 -2.90 22.64 11.14
C GLY A 458 -1.64 23.43 10.77
N ALA A 459 -1.22 23.43 9.50
CA ALA A 459 -0.09 24.23 9.00
C ALA A 459 -0.46 25.67 8.67
N HIS A 460 -1.68 25.89 8.16
CA HIS A 460 -2.24 27.23 7.96
C HIS A 460 -2.38 27.95 9.31
N SER A 461 -2.07 29.23 9.38
CA SER A 461 -2.13 30.01 10.64
C SER A 461 -3.48 30.72 10.85
N ASP A 462 -4.22 30.91 9.76
CA ASP A 462 -5.50 31.59 9.64
C ASP A 462 -6.72 30.65 9.78
N THR A 463 -6.52 29.34 9.63
CA THR A 463 -7.54 28.34 9.95
C THR A 463 -7.79 28.24 11.46
N PRO A 464 -9.05 28.26 11.92
CA PRO A 464 -9.39 28.12 13.34
C PRO A 464 -9.12 26.70 13.83
N VAL A 465 -8.82 26.56 15.13
CA VAL A 465 -8.48 25.28 15.78
C VAL A 465 -9.18 25.20 17.11
N ASP A 466 -9.90 24.09 17.33
CA ASP A 466 -10.42 23.72 18.63
C ASP A 466 -9.47 22.71 19.30
N THR A 467 -9.44 22.72 20.63
CA THR A 467 -8.85 21.66 21.48
C THR A 467 -9.96 21.05 22.33
N ALA A 468 -9.65 20.01 23.13
CA ALA A 468 -10.61 19.60 24.15
C ALA A 468 -10.96 20.78 25.07
N SER A 469 -12.26 20.89 25.40
CA SER A 469 -12.82 21.82 26.39
C SER A 469 -12.81 21.22 27.79
#